data_AF-A0A563W0U9-F1
#
_entry.id   AF-A0A563W0U9-F1
#
_cell.length_a   1.000
_cell.length_b   1.000
_cell.length_c   1.000
_cell.angle_alpha   90.00
_cell.angle_beta   90.00
_cell.angle_gamma   90.00
#
_symmetry.space_group_name_H-M   'P 1'
#
loop_
_entity.id
_entity.type
_entity.pdbx_description
1 polymer ?
#
loop_
_entity_poly.entity_id
_entity_poly.type
_entity_poly.pdbx_seq_one_letter_code
_entity_poly.pdbx_strand_id
1 'polypeptide(L)'
;MSKNYNHEIGYETLLADFKRYQKQTPRGVGLTKKGNTIALQFKIGDVNRKQYGCNCSFTLDGMVSALSKAHKVAEKLKEDIGLTEFWEWYEKEIKEVGKVENNLLTFSEAIAVVEADFWTRTDRRKRKRSKSNPSDLSSWNDTYNRFYKHLPQDKAVNQKDVLETLEKWDRGTKSYKSATSVFKKLARVC
;
A
#
# COMPACT_ATOMS: atom_id res chain seq x y z
N MET A 1 35.00 14.39 23.73
CA MET A 1 34.19 13.15 23.76
C MET A 1 32.75 13.53 24.05
N SER A 2 31.84 13.32 23.11
CA SER A 2 30.40 13.49 23.34
C SER A 2 29.77 12.12 23.12
N LYS A 3 29.42 11.44 24.21
CA LYS A 3 28.57 10.24 24.16
C LYS A 3 27.14 10.72 24.36
N ASN A 4 26.40 10.83 23.27
CA ASN A 4 24.95 11.03 23.31
C ASN A 4 24.27 9.65 23.44
N TYR A 5 24.03 9.25 24.68
CA TYR A 5 23.17 8.13 25.02
C TYR A 5 21.71 8.58 24.91
N ASN A 6 20.99 8.11 23.88
CA ASN A 6 19.52 8.15 23.82
C ASN A 6 18.90 7.22 22.75
N HIS A 7 19.57 6.12 22.34
CA HIS A 7 19.05 5.19 21.32
C HIS A 7 19.16 3.68 21.65
N GLU A 8 19.57 3.30 22.86
CA GLU A 8 20.08 1.93 23.10
C GLU A 8 19.00 0.86 23.36
N ILE A 9 17.90 1.17 24.06
CA ILE A 9 16.93 0.14 24.47
C ILE A 9 16.18 -0.48 23.27
N GLY A 10 15.81 0.33 22.27
CA GLY A 10 15.08 -0.15 21.08
C GLY A 10 15.96 -0.82 20.02
N TYR A 11 17.22 -0.37 19.89
CA TYR A 11 18.11 -0.91 18.87
C TYR A 11 18.75 -2.24 19.29
N GLU A 12 19.10 -2.38 20.57
CA GLU A 12 19.64 -3.63 21.11
C GLU A 12 18.58 -4.75 21.13
N THR A 13 17.32 -4.40 21.44
CA THR A 13 16.19 -5.32 21.34
C THR A 13 15.96 -5.75 19.88
N LEU A 14 15.98 -4.83 18.92
CA LEU A 14 15.92 -5.17 17.49
C LEU A 14 17.07 -6.08 17.04
N LEU A 15 18.29 -5.88 17.55
CA LEU A 15 19.42 -6.77 17.25
C LEU A 15 19.22 -8.17 17.86
N ALA A 16 18.67 -8.26 19.07
CA ALA A 16 18.34 -9.53 19.71
C ALA A 16 17.24 -10.27 18.92
N ASP A 17 16.20 -9.56 18.50
CA ASP A 17 15.13 -10.11 17.66
C ASP A 17 15.66 -10.55 16.30
N PHE A 18 16.53 -9.76 15.66
CA PHE A 18 17.17 -10.16 14.41
C PHE A 18 17.95 -11.47 14.55
N LYS A 19 18.70 -11.65 15.65
CA LYS A 19 19.39 -12.91 15.94
C LYS A 19 18.42 -14.07 16.17
N ARG A 20 17.22 -13.82 16.73
CA ARG A 20 16.17 -14.85 16.86
C ARG A 20 15.64 -15.25 15.49
N TYR A 21 15.31 -14.30 14.63
CA TYR A 21 14.86 -14.57 13.26
C TYR A 21 15.94 -15.27 12.42
N GLN A 22 17.22 -14.90 12.58
CA GLN A 22 18.34 -15.61 11.96
C GLN A 22 18.42 -17.10 12.34
N LYS A 23 18.01 -17.48 13.55
CA LYS A 23 17.98 -18.89 13.97
C LYS A 23 16.79 -19.66 13.40
N GLN A 24 15.71 -18.96 13.03
CA GLN A 24 14.51 -19.55 12.46
C GLN A 24 14.60 -19.74 10.94
N THR A 25 15.65 -19.22 10.30
CA THR A 25 15.82 -19.35 8.85
C THR A 25 15.99 -20.81 8.42
N PRO A 26 15.44 -21.19 7.26
CA PRO A 26 15.60 -22.54 6.72
C PRO A 26 17.07 -22.86 6.39
N ARG A 27 17.43 -24.15 6.46
CA ARG A 27 18.79 -24.62 6.16
C ARG A 27 19.17 -24.25 4.72
N GLY A 28 20.31 -23.60 4.55
CA GLY A 28 20.82 -23.18 3.24
C GLY A 28 20.67 -21.69 2.95
N VAL A 29 19.70 -21.01 3.58
CA VAL A 29 19.44 -19.57 3.43
C VAL A 29 19.59 -18.87 4.79
N GLY A 30 20.40 -17.83 4.86
CA GLY A 30 20.59 -17.00 6.06
C GLY A 30 20.06 -15.58 5.87
N LEU A 31 19.88 -14.85 6.97
CA LEU A 31 19.62 -13.40 6.96
C LEU A 31 20.90 -12.67 7.34
N THR A 32 21.21 -11.59 6.63
CA THR A 32 22.33 -10.69 6.95
C THR A 32 21.87 -9.24 6.94
N LYS A 33 22.50 -8.43 7.78
CA LYS A 33 22.21 -7.00 7.90
C LYS A 33 23.19 -6.20 7.05
N LYS A 34 22.68 -5.29 6.22
CA LYS A 34 23.47 -4.32 5.45
C LYS A 34 22.97 -2.91 5.76
N GLY A 35 23.57 -2.27 6.76
CA GLY A 35 23.11 -0.97 7.25
C GLY A 35 21.68 -1.06 7.79
N ASN A 36 20.75 -0.30 7.20
CA ASN A 36 19.33 -0.30 7.56
C ASN A 36 18.47 -1.30 6.76
N THR A 37 19.10 -2.23 6.03
CA THR A 37 18.40 -3.23 5.21
C THR A 37 18.80 -4.65 5.59
N ILE A 38 17.90 -5.58 5.30
CA ILE A 38 18.13 -7.02 5.44
C ILE A 38 18.34 -7.61 4.05
N ALA A 39 19.29 -8.52 3.94
CA ALA A 39 19.58 -9.30 2.74
C ALA A 39 19.51 -10.80 3.06
N LEU A 40 19.19 -11.59 2.04
CA LEU A 40 19.21 -13.05 2.08
C LEU A 40 20.61 -13.53 1.69
N GLN A 41 21.10 -14.58 2.33
CA GLN A 41 22.41 -15.15 2.05
C GLN A 41 22.27 -16.64 1.73
N PHE A 42 22.46 -17.00 0.46
CA PHE A 42 22.31 -18.39 0.00
C PHE A 42 23.29 -18.72 -1.14
N LYS A 43 23.40 -20.01 -1.45
CA LYS A 43 24.20 -20.54 -2.57
C LYS A 43 23.25 -20.98 -3.67
N ILE A 44 23.61 -20.69 -4.92
CA ILE A 44 22.90 -21.15 -6.12
C ILE A 44 23.92 -21.60 -7.16
N GLY A 45 23.71 -22.79 -7.73
CA GLY A 45 24.68 -23.46 -8.62
C GLY A 45 26.04 -23.70 -7.94
N ASP A 46 27.12 -23.57 -8.70
CA ASP A 46 28.50 -23.75 -8.21
C ASP A 46 29.09 -22.51 -7.52
N VAL A 47 28.32 -21.43 -7.39
CA VAL A 47 28.81 -20.17 -6.83
C VAL A 47 28.87 -20.26 -5.30
N ASN A 48 29.89 -19.66 -4.70
CA ASN A 48 29.95 -19.48 -3.25
C ASN A 48 28.72 -18.74 -2.70
N ARG A 49 28.39 -19.00 -1.44
CA ARG A 49 27.29 -18.33 -0.74
C ARG A 49 27.48 -16.81 -0.77
N LYS A 50 26.55 -16.09 -1.40
CA LYS A 50 26.57 -14.62 -1.57
C LYS A 50 25.33 -13.98 -0.93
N GLN A 51 25.40 -12.67 -0.73
CA GLN A 51 24.31 -11.86 -0.19
C GLN A 51 23.50 -11.27 -1.34
N TYR A 52 22.18 -11.40 -1.27
CA TYR A 52 21.22 -10.92 -2.25
C TYR A 52 20.14 -10.07 -1.55
N GLY A 53 19.83 -8.91 -2.11
CA GLY A 53 18.81 -8.02 -1.54
C GLY A 53 17.41 -8.63 -1.63
N CYS A 54 16.56 -8.36 -0.64
CA CYS A 54 15.15 -8.78 -0.61
C CYS A 54 14.17 -7.63 -0.31
N ASN A 55 14.64 -6.38 -0.45
CA ASN A 55 13.85 -5.16 -0.21
C ASN A 55 13.18 -5.10 1.18
N CYS A 56 13.85 -5.63 2.21
CA CYS A 56 13.37 -5.59 3.60
C CYS A 56 14.17 -4.57 4.42
N SER A 57 13.47 -3.70 5.16
CA SER A 57 14.09 -2.76 6.10
C SER A 57 14.46 -3.46 7.42
N PHE A 58 15.40 -2.89 8.17
CA PHE A 58 15.78 -3.38 9.50
C PHE A 58 14.76 -2.93 10.57
N THR A 59 13.55 -3.47 10.48
CA THR A 59 12.41 -3.26 11.39
C THR A 59 11.78 -4.61 11.74
N LEU A 60 10.92 -4.70 12.76
CA LEU A 60 10.26 -5.98 13.12
C LEU A 60 9.48 -6.58 11.93
N ASP A 61 8.64 -5.78 11.27
CA ASP A 61 7.89 -6.21 10.08
C ASP A 61 8.83 -6.60 8.94
N GLY A 62 9.93 -5.86 8.77
CA GLY A 62 10.97 -6.18 7.82
C GLY A 62 11.67 -7.52 8.11
N MET A 63 11.87 -7.88 9.38
CA MET A 63 12.44 -9.18 9.78
C MET A 63 11.47 -10.33 9.51
N VAL A 64 10.19 -10.18 9.83
CA VAL A 64 9.16 -11.20 9.53
C VAL A 64 9.03 -11.40 8.02
N SER A 65 8.99 -10.30 7.26
CA SER A 65 8.96 -10.35 5.79
C SER A 65 10.22 -11.02 5.23
N ALA A 66 11.41 -10.68 5.75
CA ALA A 66 12.66 -11.30 5.33
C ALA A 66 12.71 -12.80 5.64
N LEU A 67 12.19 -13.23 6.80
CA LEU A 67 12.09 -14.65 7.16
C LEU A 67 11.14 -15.39 6.20
N SER A 68 9.96 -14.83 5.92
CA SER A 68 9.02 -15.40 4.95
C SER A 68 9.65 -15.54 3.56
N LYS A 69 10.34 -14.49 3.09
CA LYS A 69 11.10 -14.52 1.82
C LYS A 69 12.23 -15.56 1.84
N ALA A 70 12.91 -15.75 2.98
CA ALA A 70 13.93 -16.79 3.13
C ALA A 70 13.35 -18.21 3.00
N HIS A 71 12.16 -18.47 3.57
CA HIS A 71 11.44 -19.74 3.37
C HIS A 71 11.08 -19.97 1.92
N LYS A 72 10.53 -18.96 1.23
CA LYS A 72 10.23 -19.06 -0.21
C LYS A 72 11.47 -19.41 -1.03
N VAL A 73 12.60 -18.74 -0.76
CA VAL A 73 13.87 -19.03 -1.46
C VAL A 73 14.35 -20.45 -1.17
N ALA A 74 14.25 -20.92 0.07
CA ALA A 74 14.66 -22.28 0.41
C ALA A 74 13.81 -23.36 -0.28
N GLU A 75 12.51 -23.16 -0.41
CA GLU A 75 11.65 -24.07 -1.19
C GLU A 75 12.00 -23.99 -2.68
N LYS A 76 12.18 -22.79 -3.23
CA LYS A 76 12.52 -22.61 -4.64
C LYS A 76 13.88 -23.18 -5.03
N LEU A 77 14.84 -23.19 -4.10
CA LEU A 77 16.16 -23.82 -4.30
C LEU A 77 16.11 -25.36 -4.29
N LYS A 78 15.03 -25.97 -3.79
CA LYS A 78 14.82 -27.43 -3.90
C LYS A 78 14.22 -27.82 -5.26
N GLU A 79 13.56 -26.88 -5.93
CA GLU A 79 13.05 -27.10 -7.28
C GLU A 79 14.22 -27.06 -8.27
N ASP A 80 14.27 -28.03 -9.18
CA ASP A 80 15.29 -28.09 -10.24
C ASP A 80 14.89 -27.16 -11.39
N ILE A 81 14.98 -25.85 -11.12
CA ILE A 81 14.70 -24.79 -12.11
C ILE A 81 16.00 -24.22 -12.67
N GLY A 82 15.94 -23.76 -13.91
CA GLY A 82 17.08 -23.11 -14.55
C GLY A 82 17.54 -21.86 -13.79
N LEU A 83 18.84 -21.56 -13.84
CA LEU A 83 19.42 -20.38 -13.16
C LEU A 83 18.73 -19.08 -13.58
N THR A 84 18.41 -18.94 -14.86
CA THR A 84 17.72 -17.76 -15.41
C THR A 84 16.31 -17.63 -14.83
N GLU A 85 15.54 -18.72 -14.83
CA GLU A 85 14.17 -18.76 -14.30
C GLU A 85 14.14 -18.45 -12.80
N PHE A 86 15.13 -18.95 -12.05
CA PHE A 86 15.28 -18.61 -10.64
C PHE A 86 15.46 -17.11 -10.45
N TRP A 87 16.31 -16.45 -11.25
CA TRP A 87 16.54 -15.01 -11.10
C TRP A 87 15.33 -14.19 -11.50
N GLU A 88 14.63 -14.54 -12.59
CA GLU A 88 13.39 -13.86 -12.99
C GLU A 88 12.33 -13.95 -11.88
N TRP A 89 12.15 -15.13 -11.29
CA TRP A 89 11.29 -15.32 -10.13
C TRP A 89 11.78 -14.51 -8.92
N TYR A 90 13.08 -14.49 -8.64
CA TYR A 90 13.66 -13.77 -7.50
C TYR A 90 13.43 -12.26 -7.62
N GLU A 91 13.58 -11.68 -8.82
CA GLU A 91 13.35 -10.25 -9.03
C GLU A 91 11.87 -9.89 -8.88
N LYS A 92 10.97 -10.71 -9.43
CA LYS A 92 9.53 -10.49 -9.38
C LYS A 92 8.93 -10.71 -7.98
N GLU A 93 9.30 -11.80 -7.32
CA GLU A 93 8.63 -12.29 -6.12
C GLU A 93 9.34 -11.90 -4.83
N ILE A 94 10.68 -11.81 -4.84
CA ILE A 94 11.49 -11.52 -3.64
C ILE A 94 11.90 -10.05 -3.58
N LYS A 95 12.48 -9.51 -4.67
CA LYS A 95 12.82 -8.08 -4.73
C LYS A 95 11.61 -7.20 -5.00
N GLU A 96 10.53 -7.78 -5.52
CA GLU A 96 9.30 -7.06 -5.88
C GLU A 96 9.56 -5.94 -6.90
N VAL A 97 10.58 -6.12 -7.75
CA VAL A 97 10.94 -5.17 -8.80
C VAL A 97 9.77 -5.11 -9.78
N GLY A 98 9.09 -3.95 -9.83
CA GLY A 98 7.91 -3.73 -10.67
C GLY A 98 6.57 -3.79 -9.94
N LYS A 99 6.51 -4.18 -8.66
CA LYS A 99 5.35 -3.90 -7.80
C LYS A 99 5.44 -2.44 -7.30
N VAL A 100 5.36 -1.48 -8.21
CA VAL A 100 4.76 -0.21 -7.82
C VAL A 100 3.29 -0.58 -7.61
N GLU A 101 2.85 -0.78 -6.38
CA GLU A 101 1.43 -0.78 -6.09
C GLU A 101 0.89 0.52 -6.66
N ASN A 102 0.23 0.42 -7.81
CA ASN A 102 -0.48 1.53 -8.39
C ASN A 102 -1.73 1.70 -7.53
N ASN A 103 -1.55 2.25 -6.33
CA ASN A 103 -2.60 2.59 -5.37
C ASN A 103 -3.48 3.75 -5.87
N LEU A 104 -3.45 4.02 -7.18
CA LEU A 104 -4.36 4.94 -7.83
C LEU A 104 -5.73 4.29 -7.86
N LEU A 105 -6.54 4.66 -6.87
CA LEU A 105 -7.96 4.37 -6.87
C LEU A 105 -8.56 4.85 -8.20
N THR A 106 -9.42 4.03 -8.77
CA THR A 106 -10.34 4.49 -9.81
C THR A 106 -11.34 5.48 -9.24
N PHE A 107 -11.95 6.31 -10.09
CA PHE A 107 -13.04 7.19 -9.65
C PHE A 107 -14.15 6.39 -8.97
N SER A 108 -14.48 5.20 -9.46
CA SER A 108 -15.49 4.32 -8.86
C SER A 108 -15.14 3.89 -7.43
N GLU A 109 -13.90 3.48 -7.18
CA GLU A 109 -13.43 3.06 -5.85
C GLU A 109 -13.37 4.24 -4.89
N ALA A 110 -12.87 5.39 -5.35
CA ALA A 110 -12.84 6.61 -4.55
C ALA A 110 -14.27 7.07 -4.17
N ILE A 111 -15.23 6.95 -5.08
CA ILE A 111 -16.64 7.24 -4.82
C ILE A 111 -17.22 6.27 -3.79
N ALA A 112 -16.90 4.98 -3.89
CA ALA A 112 -17.35 3.97 -2.93
C ALA A 112 -16.85 4.26 -1.50
N VAL A 113 -15.62 4.73 -1.35
CA VAL A 113 -15.08 5.12 -0.05
C VAL A 113 -15.79 6.37 0.50
N VAL A 114 -16.05 7.38 -0.34
CA VAL A 114 -16.85 8.56 0.07
C VAL A 114 -18.28 8.17 0.43
N GLU A 115 -18.86 7.22 -0.30
CA GLU A 115 -20.20 6.70 -0.04
C GLU A 115 -20.24 5.98 1.32
N ALA A 116 -19.28 5.09 1.60
CA ALA A 116 -19.18 4.41 2.89
C ALA A 116 -19.04 5.42 4.06
N ASP A 117 -18.21 6.45 3.89
CA ASP A 117 -18.09 7.57 4.86
C ASP A 117 -19.41 8.32 5.06
N PHE A 118 -20.21 8.51 4.01
CA PHE A 118 -21.51 9.17 4.13
C PHE A 118 -22.50 8.36 4.98
N TRP A 119 -22.59 7.06 4.74
CA TRP A 119 -23.54 6.17 5.43
C TRP A 119 -23.15 5.86 6.88
N THR A 120 -21.85 5.87 7.19
CA THR A 120 -21.36 5.64 8.56
C THR A 120 -21.58 6.86 9.46
N ARG A 121 -21.60 8.07 8.91
CA ARG A 121 -21.83 9.31 9.66
C ARG A 121 -23.29 9.43 10.09
N THR A 122 -23.48 10.06 11.25
CA THR A 122 -24.80 10.53 11.68
C THR A 122 -25.22 11.79 10.93
N ASP A 123 -26.53 12.03 10.84
CA ASP A 123 -27.09 13.26 10.32
C ASP A 123 -27.00 14.42 11.34
N ARG A 124 -27.43 15.62 10.95
CA ARG A 124 -27.43 16.80 11.84
C ARG A 124 -28.29 16.59 13.11
N ARG A 125 -29.25 15.67 13.06
CA ARG A 125 -30.13 15.28 14.17
C ARG A 125 -29.55 14.12 14.99
N LYS A 126 -28.29 13.74 14.75
CA LYS A 126 -27.56 12.61 15.36
C LYS A 126 -28.18 11.24 15.07
N ARG A 127 -29.07 11.13 14.08
CA ARG A 127 -29.64 9.85 13.66
C ARG A 127 -28.67 9.15 12.70
N LYS A 128 -28.55 7.84 12.82
CA LYS A 128 -27.80 7.00 11.87
C LYS A 128 -28.48 7.02 10.50
N ARG A 129 -27.71 7.26 9.44
CA ARG A 129 -28.23 7.21 8.06
C ARG A 129 -28.47 5.76 7.63
N SER A 130 -29.45 5.56 6.75
CA SER A 130 -29.74 4.24 6.18
C SER A 130 -30.03 4.33 4.69
N LYS A 131 -29.51 3.37 3.91
CA LYS A 131 -29.84 3.22 2.49
C LYS A 131 -31.33 2.92 2.25
N SER A 132 -32.02 2.36 3.25
CA SER A 132 -33.46 2.07 3.17
C SER A 132 -34.35 3.31 3.39
N ASN A 133 -33.79 4.42 3.87
CA ASN A 133 -34.55 5.65 4.09
C ASN A 133 -34.54 6.51 2.83
N PRO A 134 -35.69 6.80 2.18
CA PRO A 134 -35.76 7.61 0.97
C PRO A 134 -35.17 9.01 1.13
N SER A 135 -35.27 9.61 2.33
CA SER A 135 -34.73 10.95 2.60
C SER A 135 -33.20 10.94 2.63
N ASP A 136 -32.59 9.93 3.23
CA ASP A 136 -31.12 9.79 3.26
C ASP A 136 -30.56 9.50 1.87
N LEU A 137 -31.27 8.67 1.10
CA LEU A 137 -30.94 8.38 -0.30
C LEU A 137 -31.03 9.62 -1.19
N SER A 138 -32.10 10.41 -1.04
CA SER A 138 -32.24 11.69 -1.72
C SER A 138 -31.08 12.64 -1.36
N SER A 139 -30.73 12.72 -0.07
CA SER A 139 -29.62 13.55 0.40
C SER A 139 -28.27 13.16 -0.23
N TRP A 140 -27.98 11.85 -0.33
CA TRP A 140 -26.80 11.36 -1.05
C TRP A 140 -26.82 11.77 -2.51
N ASN A 141 -27.96 11.55 -3.18
CA ASN A 141 -28.11 11.81 -4.60
C ASN A 141 -27.92 13.29 -4.95
N ASP A 142 -28.56 14.18 -4.18
CA ASP A 142 -28.51 15.62 -4.38
C ASP A 142 -27.14 16.22 -4.04
N THR A 143 -26.43 15.63 -3.08
CA THR A 143 -25.15 16.18 -2.61
C THR A 143 -23.98 15.65 -3.45
N TYR A 144 -23.95 14.36 -3.78
CA TYR A 144 -22.79 13.70 -4.34
C TYR A 144 -23.07 13.09 -5.71
N ASN A 145 -24.06 12.18 -5.79
CA ASN A 145 -24.27 11.35 -6.99
C ASN A 145 -24.53 12.19 -8.25
N ARG A 146 -25.26 13.30 -8.11
CA ARG A 146 -25.55 14.21 -9.22
C ARG A 146 -24.29 14.79 -9.89
N PHE A 147 -23.16 14.86 -9.19
CA PHE A 147 -21.88 15.31 -9.73
C PHE A 147 -21.00 14.12 -10.14
N TYR A 148 -20.93 13.08 -9.30
CA TYR A 148 -20.09 11.91 -9.53
C TYR A 148 -20.47 11.11 -10.78
N LYS A 149 -21.76 11.09 -11.17
CA LYS A 149 -22.21 10.45 -12.42
C LYS A 149 -21.55 11.01 -13.69
N HIS A 150 -20.94 12.19 -13.61
CA HIS A 150 -20.28 12.83 -14.74
C HIS A 150 -18.77 12.56 -14.83
N LEU A 151 -18.19 11.86 -13.84
CA LEU A 151 -16.78 11.45 -13.81
C LEU A 151 -16.58 10.13 -14.57
N PRO A 152 -15.38 9.91 -15.16
CA PRO A 152 -15.05 8.65 -15.83
C PRO A 152 -14.75 7.56 -14.80
N GLN A 153 -15.77 6.79 -14.41
CA GLN A 153 -15.73 5.82 -13.31
C GLN A 153 -14.57 4.79 -13.41
N ASP A 154 -14.26 4.34 -14.62
CA ASP A 154 -13.27 3.29 -14.89
C ASP A 154 -11.82 3.81 -14.93
N LYS A 155 -11.61 5.12 -14.89
CA LYS A 155 -10.27 5.72 -14.90
C LYS A 155 -9.73 5.92 -13.49
N ALA A 156 -8.40 5.84 -13.37
CA ALA A 156 -7.68 6.30 -12.19
C ALA A 156 -8.00 7.78 -11.89
N VAL A 157 -8.18 8.12 -10.61
CA VAL A 157 -8.46 9.49 -10.19
C VAL A 157 -7.32 10.39 -10.64
N ASN A 158 -7.66 11.42 -11.41
CA ASN A 158 -6.71 12.40 -11.89
C ASN A 158 -7.31 13.80 -11.91
N GLN A 159 -6.45 14.80 -11.77
CA GLN A 159 -6.86 16.20 -11.68
C GLN A 159 -7.49 16.71 -12.99
N LYS A 160 -7.02 16.22 -14.14
CA LYS A 160 -7.47 16.65 -15.46
C LYS A 160 -8.94 16.35 -15.68
N ASP A 161 -9.35 15.09 -15.52
CA ASP A 161 -10.73 14.63 -15.68
C ASP A 161 -11.68 15.33 -14.66
N VAL A 162 -11.19 15.61 -13.44
CA VAL A 162 -11.95 16.39 -12.44
C VAL A 162 -12.21 17.82 -12.92
N LEU A 163 -11.19 18.50 -13.43
CA LEU A 163 -11.32 19.88 -13.91
C LEU A 163 -12.21 19.96 -15.15
N GLU A 164 -12.02 19.06 -16.13
CA GLU A 164 -12.88 18.96 -17.31
C GLU A 164 -14.34 18.70 -16.92
N THR A 165 -14.58 17.86 -15.92
CA THR A 165 -15.92 17.62 -15.41
C THR A 165 -16.50 18.86 -14.73
N LEU A 166 -15.68 19.63 -14.00
CA LEU A 166 -16.10 20.85 -13.31
C LEU A 166 -16.55 21.95 -14.28
N GLU A 167 -15.98 21.99 -15.49
CA GLU A 167 -16.35 22.96 -16.55
C GLU A 167 -17.80 22.80 -17.04
N LYS A 168 -18.47 21.68 -16.73
CA LYS A 168 -19.91 21.48 -17.00
C LYS A 168 -20.81 22.43 -16.21
N TRP A 169 -20.28 23.12 -15.19
CA TRP A 169 -21.03 24.10 -14.40
C TRP A 169 -20.44 25.49 -14.55
N ASP A 170 -21.32 26.49 -14.73
CA ASP A 170 -20.90 27.88 -14.86
C ASP A 170 -20.22 28.41 -13.61
N ARG A 171 -19.03 28.99 -13.79
CA ARG A 171 -18.26 29.60 -12.71
C ARG A 171 -19.09 30.67 -12.00
N GLY A 172 -19.01 30.70 -10.68
CA GLY A 172 -19.75 31.66 -9.84
C GLY A 172 -21.14 31.19 -9.42
N THR A 173 -21.71 30.15 -10.04
CA THR A 173 -23.00 29.59 -9.62
C THR A 173 -22.90 28.78 -8.32
N LYS A 174 -24.03 28.62 -7.62
CA LYS A 174 -24.13 27.73 -6.46
C LYS A 174 -23.78 26.28 -6.82
N SER A 175 -24.21 25.82 -8.00
CA SER A 175 -23.92 24.47 -8.51
C SER A 175 -22.43 24.25 -8.72
N TYR A 176 -21.70 25.22 -9.26
CA TYR A 176 -20.24 25.15 -9.40
C TYR A 176 -19.53 25.07 -8.04
N LYS A 177 -19.95 25.88 -7.06
CA LYS A 177 -19.41 25.83 -5.69
C LYS A 177 -19.65 24.45 -5.05
N SER A 178 -20.84 23.89 -5.23
CA SER A 178 -21.19 22.54 -4.75
C SER A 178 -20.35 21.46 -5.44
N ALA A 179 -20.24 21.47 -6.78
CA ALA A 179 -19.41 20.54 -7.54
C ALA A 179 -17.94 20.58 -7.09
N THR A 180 -17.40 21.79 -6.91
CA THR A 180 -16.03 22.00 -6.42
C THR A 180 -15.82 21.38 -5.04
N SER A 181 -16.77 21.59 -4.12
CA SER A 181 -16.69 21.01 -2.76
C SER A 181 -16.72 19.49 -2.79
N VAL A 182 -17.55 18.91 -3.65
CA VAL A 182 -17.71 17.46 -3.84
C VAL A 182 -16.44 16.84 -4.41
N PHE A 183 -15.87 17.42 -5.47
CA PHE A 183 -14.61 16.91 -6.04
C PHE A 183 -13.41 17.11 -5.10
N LYS A 184 -13.39 18.19 -4.30
CA LYS A 184 -12.39 18.33 -3.23
C LYS A 184 -12.52 17.24 -2.17
N LYS A 185 -13.73 16.80 -1.83
CA LYS A 185 -13.96 15.70 -0.90
C LYS A 185 -13.45 14.38 -1.51
N LEU A 186 -13.73 14.13 -2.79
CA LEU A 186 -13.24 12.94 -3.51
C LEU A 186 -11.71 12.89 -3.57
N ALA A 187 -11.06 14.00 -3.91
CA ALA A 187 -9.62 14.12 -3.99
C ALA A 187 -8.88 14.00 -2.64
N ARG A 188 -9.58 13.99 -1.50
CA ARG A 188 -8.99 13.73 -0.18
C ARG A 188 -8.91 12.25 0.17
N VAL A 189 -9.56 11.40 -0.63
CA VAL A 189 -9.66 9.96 -0.41
C VAL A 189 -8.64 9.19 -1.25
N CYS A 190 -8.08 9.86 -2.27
CA CYS A 190 -6.99 9.40 -3.11
C CYS A 190 -5.69 10.05 -2.64
#